data_AF-A0A521KN86-F1
#
_entry.id   AF-A0A521KN86-F1
#
_cell.length_a   1.000
_cell.length_b   1.000
_cell.length_c   1.000
_cell.angle_alpha   90.00
_cell.angle_beta   90.00
_cell.angle_gamma   90.00
#
_symmetry.space_group_name_H-M   'P 1'
#
loop_
_entity.id
_entity.type
_entity.pdbx_description
1 polymer ?
#
loop_
_entity_poly.entity_id
_entity_poly.type
_entity_poly.pdbx_seq_one_letter_code
_entity_poly.pdbx_strand_id
1 'polypeptide(L)'
;MQLSRAFVAATIAALLASASAAQGNVLMLLGDDVGVDKIGAYGEGSQVPMTPNIDALAAGGVRFRNCWANATSSTTRATILTGRYSFRTGIGYLVLQDTTT
;
A
#
# COMPACT_ATOMS: atom_id res chain seq x y z
N MET A 1 40.65 15.07 28.31
CA MET A 1 40.11 13.84 27.69
C MET A 1 40.14 14.02 26.17
N GLN A 2 41.19 13.55 25.50
CA GLN A 2 41.25 13.59 24.03
C GLN A 2 40.50 12.37 23.50
N LEU A 3 39.29 12.55 22.97
CA LEU A 3 38.62 11.50 22.22
C LEU A 3 39.49 11.12 21.03
N SER A 4 39.84 9.83 20.91
CA SER A 4 40.74 9.37 19.86
C SER A 4 40.08 9.57 18.49
N ARG A 5 40.87 9.95 17.48
CA ARG A 5 40.41 10.13 16.09
C ARG A 5 39.74 8.85 15.54
N ALA A 6 40.16 7.69 16.04
CA ALA A 6 39.55 6.40 15.72
C ALA A 6 38.11 6.27 16.22
N PHE A 7 37.80 6.84 17.39
CA PHE A 7 36.45 6.82 17.93
C PHE A 7 35.50 7.65 17.06
N VAL A 8 35.92 8.86 16.66
CA VAL A 8 35.13 9.75 15.78
C VAL A 8 34.89 9.09 14.41
N ALA A 9 35.91 8.45 13.83
CA ALA A 9 35.78 7.76 12.55
C ALA A 9 34.81 6.57 12.61
N ALA A 10 34.84 5.79 13.69
CA ALA A 10 33.93 4.66 13.90
C ALA A 10 32.46 5.12 14.03
N THR A 11 32.21 6.23 14.73
CA THR A 11 30.85 6.78 14.87
C THR A 11 30.30 7.27 13.53
N ILE A 12 31.12 7.93 12.71
CA ILE A 12 30.72 8.40 11.37
C ILE A 12 30.40 7.21 10.45
N ALA A 13 31.23 6.16 10.47
CA ALA A 13 31.02 4.96 9.67
C ALA A 13 29.71 4.22 10.04
N ALA A 14 29.41 4.12 11.33
CA ALA A 14 28.16 3.52 11.81
C ALA A 14 26.92 4.31 11.36
N LEU A 15 26.98 5.65 11.40
CA LEU A 15 25.88 6.51 10.96
C LEU A 15 25.58 6.34 9.46
N LEU A 16 26.63 6.24 8.64
CA LEU A 16 26.52 6.05 7.19
C LEU A 16 25.97 4.66 6.82
N ALA A 17 26.33 3.62 7.59
CA ALA A 17 25.81 2.27 7.40
C ALA A 17 24.29 2.19 7.71
N SER A 18 23.83 2.87 8.76
CA SER A 18 22.40 2.94 9.09
C SER A 18 21.56 3.66 8.02
N ALA A 19 22.14 4.64 7.31
CA ALA A 19 21.45 5.33 6.22
C ALA A 19 21.22 4.43 5.00
N SER A 20 22.13 3.48 4.72
CA SER A 20 22.02 2.53 3.61
C SER A 20 21.07 1.37 3.90
N ALA A 21 20.85 1.00 5.16
CA ALA A 21 19.98 -0.10 5.55
C ALA A 21 18.47 0.22 5.42
N ALA A 22 18.12 1.47 5.07
CA ALA A 22 16.76 1.97 5.12
C ALA A 22 15.95 1.79 3.82
N GLN A 23 16.52 1.23 2.75
CA GLN A 23 15.76 1.01 1.52
C GLN A 23 14.96 -0.29 1.61
N GLY A 24 13.87 -0.25 2.37
CA GLY A 24 12.89 -1.33 2.42
C GLY A 24 12.23 -1.54 1.05
N ASN A 25 11.91 -2.80 0.73
CA ASN A 25 11.12 -3.12 -0.45
C ASN A 25 9.64 -2.80 -0.20
N VAL A 26 8.96 -2.24 -1.20
CA VAL A 26 7.51 -2.00 -1.15
C VAL A 26 6.82 -2.96 -2.12
N LEU A 27 5.91 -3.78 -1.59
CA LEU A 27 5.04 -4.66 -2.38
C LEU A 27 3.59 -4.18 -2.26
N MET A 28 2.97 -3.83 -3.38
CA MET A 28 1.56 -3.48 -3.45
C MET A 28 0.75 -4.65 -4.04
N LEU A 29 -0.13 -5.23 -3.24
CA LEU A 29 -1.10 -6.24 -3.67
C LEU A 29 -2.48 -5.58 -3.84
N LEU A 30 -3.07 -5.71 -5.02
CA LEU A 30 -4.38 -5.14 -5.35
C LEU A 30 -5.31 -6.26 -5.84
N GLY A 31 -6.41 -6.49 -5.12
CA GLY A 31 -7.48 -7.39 -5.55
C GLY A 31 -8.53 -6.64 -6.39
N ASP A 32 -8.96 -7.23 -7.49
CA ASP A 32 -10.05 -6.68 -8.33
C ASP A 32 -11.41 -7.14 -7.79
N ASP A 33 -12.35 -6.20 -7.66
CA ASP A 33 -13.70 -6.43 -7.12
C ASP A 33 -13.76 -7.16 -5.76
N VAL A 34 -12.75 -6.94 -4.91
CA VAL A 34 -12.70 -7.50 -3.55
C VAL A 34 -13.33 -6.55 -2.54
N GLY A 35 -14.50 -6.92 -2.03
CA GLY A 35 -15.18 -6.24 -0.93
C GLY A 35 -14.68 -6.67 0.45
N VAL A 36 -15.00 -5.88 1.48
CA VAL A 36 -14.68 -6.20 2.89
C VAL A 36 -15.36 -7.49 3.36
N ASP A 37 -16.50 -7.84 2.76
CA ASP A 37 -17.25 -9.07 2.99
C ASP A 37 -16.56 -10.34 2.44
N LYS A 38 -15.44 -10.18 1.73
CA LYS A 38 -14.66 -11.29 1.17
C LYS A 38 -13.40 -11.63 1.95
N ILE A 39 -13.08 -10.89 3.01
CA ILE A 39 -11.85 -11.04 3.79
C ILE A 39 -12.18 -11.29 5.26
N GLY A 40 -11.74 -12.44 5.79
CA GLY A 40 -12.05 -12.90 7.15
C GLY A 40 -11.73 -11.87 8.24
N ALA A 41 -10.59 -11.19 8.11
CA ALA A 41 -10.15 -10.17 9.03
C ALA A 41 -11.18 -9.04 9.27
N TYR A 42 -12.02 -8.70 8.29
CA TYR A 42 -12.99 -7.60 8.47
C TYR A 42 -14.21 -8.01 9.29
N GLY A 43 -14.55 -9.30 9.32
CA GLY A 43 -15.69 -9.84 10.05
C GLY A 43 -17.05 -9.41 9.47
N GLU A 44 -17.08 -9.08 8.17
CA GLU A 44 -18.27 -8.66 7.45
C GLU A 44 -18.79 -9.79 6.56
N GLY A 45 -20.10 -9.90 6.38
CA GLY A 45 -20.74 -10.94 5.56
C GLY A 45 -21.00 -12.26 6.30
N SER A 46 -22.02 -12.99 5.84
CA SER A 46 -22.45 -14.26 6.45
C SER A 46 -21.67 -15.48 5.97
N GLN A 47 -20.99 -15.38 4.83
CA GLN A 47 -20.19 -16.45 4.23
C GLN A 47 -18.89 -15.88 3.68
N VAL A 48 -17.86 -15.86 4.53
CA VAL A 48 -16.55 -15.32 4.17
C VAL A 48 -15.62 -16.45 3.74
N PRO A 49 -14.92 -16.33 2.60
CA PRO A 49 -13.90 -17.29 2.20
C PRO A 49 -12.76 -17.40 3.22
N MET A 50 -12.07 -18.55 3.23
CA MET A 50 -10.86 -18.72 4.04
C MET A 50 -9.71 -17.91 3.46
N THR A 51 -9.21 -16.92 4.21
CA THR A 51 -8.14 -16.00 3.77
C THR A 51 -6.92 -15.98 4.70
N PRO A 52 -6.34 -17.15 5.07
CA PRO A 52 -5.40 -17.25 6.18
C PRO A 52 -4.15 -16.35 6.05
N ASN A 53 -3.63 -16.17 4.83
CA ASN A 53 -2.46 -15.31 4.60
C ASN A 53 -2.79 -13.82 4.75
N ILE A 54 -3.98 -13.39 4.30
CA ILE A 54 -4.42 -12.00 4.43
C ILE A 54 -4.78 -11.71 5.89
N ASP A 55 -5.39 -12.67 6.58
CA ASP A 55 -5.72 -12.56 8.00
C ASP A 55 -4.46 -12.44 8.86
N ALA A 56 -3.41 -13.22 8.55
CA ALA A 56 -2.11 -13.09 9.20
C ALA A 56 -1.45 -11.72 8.96
N LEU A 57 -1.51 -11.20 7.72
CA LEU A 57 -1.03 -9.84 7.41
C LEU A 57 -1.79 -8.76 8.20
N ALA A 58 -3.11 -8.91 8.33
CA ALA A 58 -3.93 -7.98 9.09
C ALA A 58 -3.65 -8.05 10.60
N ALA A 59 -3.35 -9.24 11.14
CA ALA A 59 -3.01 -9.43 12.56
C ALA A 59 -1.61 -8.90 12.91
N GLY A 60 -0.65 -9.03 11.99
CA GLY A 60 0.73 -8.56 12.17
C GLY A 60 0.99 -7.11 11.74
N GLY A 61 -0.03 -6.41 11.25
CA GLY A 61 0.10 -5.09 10.63
C GLY A 61 -0.99 -4.11 11.02
N VAL A 62 -1.19 -3.10 10.17
CA VAL A 62 -2.25 -2.10 10.33
C VAL A 62 -3.40 -2.42 9.38
N ARG A 63 -4.63 -2.46 9.91
CA ARG A 63 -5.85 -2.68 9.15
C ARG A 63 -6.70 -1.42 9.14
N PHE A 64 -7.04 -0.93 7.96
CA PHE A 64 -7.89 0.24 7.78
C PHE A 64 -9.36 -0.17 7.67
N ARG A 65 -10.21 0.31 8.58
CA ARG A 65 -11.68 0.12 8.48
C ARG A 65 -12.38 1.17 7.62
N ASN A 66 -11.69 2.28 7.38
CA ASN A 66 -12.17 3.41 6.59
C ASN A 66 -11.19 3.65 5.43
N CYS A 67 -11.35 2.89 4.35
CA CYS A 67 -10.57 2.99 3.13
C CYS A 67 -11.53 3.05 1.94
N TRP A 68 -11.38 4.04 1.08
CA TRP A 68 -12.29 4.30 -0.03
C TRP A 68 -11.59 4.17 -1.38
N ALA A 69 -12.31 3.63 -2.34
CA ALA A 69 -11.90 3.55 -3.74
C ALA A 69 -12.84 4.39 -4.61
N ASN A 70 -12.43 4.68 -5.84
CA ASN A 70 -13.36 5.21 -6.83
C ASN A 70 -14.34 4.09 -7.26
N ALA A 71 -15.49 4.49 -7.82
CA ALA A 71 -16.56 3.55 -8.20
C ALA A 71 -16.22 2.64 -9.40
N THR A 72 -15.09 2.85 -10.09
CA THR A 72 -14.70 2.01 -11.23
C THR A 72 -13.23 1.60 -11.16
N SER A 73 -12.91 0.43 -11.71
CA SER A 73 -11.57 -0.15 -11.63
C SER A 73 -10.49 0.73 -12.31
N SER A 74 -10.82 1.34 -13.44
CA SER A 74 -9.91 2.22 -14.19
C SER A 74 -9.57 3.51 -13.43
N THR A 75 -10.58 4.15 -12.84
CA THR A 75 -10.39 5.38 -12.07
C THR A 75 -9.63 5.11 -10.76
N THR A 76 -9.93 4.01 -10.07
CA THR A 76 -9.19 3.56 -8.88
C THR A 76 -7.71 3.31 -9.18
N ARG A 77 -7.40 2.54 -10.23
CA ARG A 77 -6.01 2.29 -10.63
C ARG A 77 -5.27 3.57 -11.04
N ALA A 78 -5.93 4.48 -11.75
CA ALA A 78 -5.33 5.75 -12.12
C ALA A 78 -4.97 6.60 -10.89
N THR A 79 -5.84 6.64 -9.88
CA THR A 79 -5.56 7.35 -8.61
C THR A 79 -4.43 6.70 -7.83
N ILE A 80 -4.38 5.36 -7.75
CA ILE A 80 -3.29 4.64 -7.07
C ILE A 80 -1.93 4.92 -7.74
N LEU A 81 -1.86 4.84 -9.07
CA LEU A 81 -0.58 4.96 -9.80
C LEU A 81 -0.05 6.40 -9.86
N THR A 82 -0.93 7.40 -9.81
CA THR A 82 -0.53 8.80 -9.99
C THR A 82 -0.58 9.64 -8.71
N GLY A 83 -1.21 9.14 -7.65
CA GLY A 83 -1.46 9.90 -6.42
C GLY A 83 -2.42 11.10 -6.62
N ARG A 84 -3.20 11.11 -7.71
CA ARG A 84 -4.11 12.21 -8.06
C ARG A 84 -5.55 11.71 -8.18
N TYR A 85 -6.51 12.58 -7.87
CA TYR A 85 -7.91 12.32 -8.20
C TYR A 85 -8.08 12.01 -9.70
N SER A 86 -8.94 11.05 -10.03
CA SER A 86 -9.14 10.50 -11.38
C SER A 86 -9.45 11.58 -12.44
N PHE A 87 -10.24 12.60 -12.12
CA PHE A 87 -10.53 13.72 -13.03
C PHE A 87 -9.28 14.54 -13.41
N ARG A 88 -8.14 14.36 -12.72
CA ARG A 88 -6.85 15.02 -13.00
C ARG A 88 -5.87 14.14 -13.76
N THR A 89 -6.25 12.92 -14.14
CA THR A 89 -5.38 11.93 -14.81
C THR A 89 -5.77 11.65 -16.26
N GLY A 90 -6.93 12.15 -16.71
CA GLY A 90 -7.51 11.79 -18.02
C GLY A 90 -8.25 10.45 -18.02
N ILE A 91 -8.23 9.70 -16.90
CA ILE A 91 -8.98 8.45 -16.71
C ILE A 91 -10.12 8.72 -15.71
N GLY A 92 -11.23 9.24 -16.22
CA GLY A 92 -12.42 9.62 -15.42
C GLY A 92 -13.54 8.57 -15.40
N TYR A 93 -13.43 7.51 -16.20
CA TYR A 93 -14.46 6.50 -16.42
C TYR A 93 -13.82 5.12 -16.63
N LEU A 94 -14.66 4.08 -16.77
CA LEU A 94 -14.20 2.74 -17.07
C LEU A 94 -13.68 2.69 -18.51
N VAL A 95 -12.45 2.21 -18.72
CA VAL A 95 -11.77 2.16 -20.05
C VAL A 95 -12.42 1.18 -21.06
N LEU A 96 -13.58 0.62 -20.74
CA LEU A 96 -14.38 -0.24 -21.61
C LEU A 96 -15.71 0.40 -22.03
N GLN A 97 -16.03 1.58 -21.50
CA GLN A 97 -17.20 2.33 -21.92
C GLN A 97 -16.85 3.10 -23.20
N ASP A 98 -17.50 2.75 -24.30
CA ASP A 98 -17.41 3.51 -25.54
C ASP A 98 -18.07 4.87 -25.32
N THR A 99 -17.25 5.92 -25.25
CA THR A 99 -17.69 7.32 -25.08
C THR A 99 -18.38 7.91 -26.31
N THR A 100 -18.69 7.09 -27.33
CA THR A 100 -19.29 7.54 -28.60
C THR A 100 -20.83 7.61 -28.58
N THR A 101 -21.43 8.00 -27.45
CA THR A 101 -22.86 8.37 -27.39
C THR A 101 -23.05 9.75 -26.77
#